data_AF-A0A504JDW3-F1
#
_entry.id   AF-A0A504JDW3-F1
#
_cell.length_a   1.000
_cell.length_b   1.000
_cell.length_c   1.000
_cell.angle_alpha   90.00
_cell.angle_beta   90.00
_cell.angle_gamma   90.00
#
_symmetry.space_group_name_H-M   'P 1'
#
loop_
_entity.id
_entity.type
_entity.pdbx_description
1 polymer ?
#
loop_
_entity_poly.entity_id
_entity_poly.type
_entity_poly.pdbx_seq_one_letter_code
_entity_poly.pdbx_strand_id
1 'polypeptide(L)'
;MKYIIWDENNNPLTAEVEKPDNEYFRTYIIPNLKPAKEIDYVEGFSAILHTAARWSYILFENKCYWLIEWSPGLIVLELQDKEVINFTVLRSPVPNFGGREPLEIDNEDEYDEDAENHQYNLIFEAWDAQFDRQYQEWNNFKPANQNELELFKNCLKYVDRLGDITQSKFENDYKNYLKMAKQNIERLAGIGILIK
;
A
#
# COMPACT_ATOMS: atom_id res chain seq x y z
N MET A 1 -3.89 9.48 -12.49
CA MET A 1 -3.28 8.47 -11.58
C MET A 1 -4.48 7.73 -11.06
N LYS A 2 -4.52 6.40 -11.15
CA LYS A 2 -5.78 5.68 -10.97
C LYS A 2 -5.69 4.63 -9.88
N TYR A 3 -6.72 4.52 -9.06
CA TYR A 3 -6.94 3.29 -8.31
C TYR A 3 -7.24 2.14 -9.28
N ILE A 4 -6.84 0.93 -8.90
CA ILE A 4 -7.33 -0.30 -9.52
C ILE A 4 -7.79 -1.26 -8.42
N ILE A 5 -9.02 -1.76 -8.56
CA ILE A 5 -9.69 -2.66 -7.62
C ILE A 5 -10.39 -3.78 -8.38
N TRP A 6 -10.89 -4.78 -7.65
CA TRP A 6 -11.75 -5.83 -8.19
C TRP A 6 -13.11 -5.75 -7.50
N ASP A 7 -14.22 -5.90 -8.22
CA ASP A 7 -15.53 -6.01 -7.54
C ASP A 7 -15.74 -7.41 -6.94
N GLU A 8 -16.88 -7.63 -6.29
CA GLU A 8 -17.29 -8.93 -5.73
C GLU A 8 -17.36 -10.07 -6.77
N ASN A 9 -17.50 -9.74 -8.05
CA ASN A 9 -17.55 -10.66 -9.18
C ASN A 9 -16.18 -10.80 -9.86
N ASN A 10 -15.12 -10.25 -9.25
CA ASN A 10 -13.75 -10.25 -9.75
C ASN A 10 -13.57 -9.49 -11.09
N ASN A 11 -14.41 -8.49 -11.36
CA ASN A 11 -14.23 -7.57 -12.48
C ASN A 11 -13.29 -6.42 -12.07
N PRO A 12 -12.26 -6.10 -12.87
CA PRO A 12 -11.37 -4.99 -12.55
C PRO A 12 -12.05 -3.65 -12.81
N LEU A 13 -11.98 -2.74 -11.83
CA LEU A 13 -12.48 -1.37 -11.91
C LEU A 13 -11.33 -0.37 -11.67
N THR A 14 -11.43 0.82 -12.25
CA THR A 14 -10.52 1.94 -11.98
C THR A 14 -11.29 3.24 -11.74
N ALA A 15 -10.70 4.12 -10.94
CA ALA A 15 -11.13 5.49 -10.70
C ALA A 15 -9.90 6.40 -10.69
N GLU A 16 -10.04 7.69 -11.03
CA GLU A 16 -8.95 8.64 -10.82
C GLU A 16 -8.78 8.89 -9.32
N VAL A 17 -7.53 9.05 -8.89
CA VAL A 17 -7.20 9.56 -7.57
C VAL A 17 -7.46 11.06 -7.56
N GLU A 18 -8.16 11.54 -6.53
CA GLU A 18 -8.48 12.95 -6.35
C GLU A 18 -7.23 13.83 -6.39
N LYS A 19 -7.41 15.07 -6.87
CA LYS A 19 -6.27 15.96 -7.16
C LYS A 19 -5.36 16.20 -5.94
N PRO A 20 -5.88 16.51 -4.74
CA PRO A 20 -5.04 16.73 -3.56
C PRO A 20 -4.21 15.48 -3.18
N ASP A 21 -4.81 14.29 -3.19
CA ASP A 21 -4.12 13.05 -2.85
C ASP A 21 -3.05 12.68 -3.89
N ASN A 22 -3.32 12.98 -5.16
CA ASN A 22 -2.35 12.82 -6.25
C ASN A 22 -1.16 13.77 -6.11
N GLU A 23 -1.40 15.03 -5.73
CA GLU A 23 -0.34 15.99 -5.43
C GLU A 23 0.48 15.57 -4.20
N TYR A 24 -0.17 15.11 -3.14
CA TYR A 24 0.47 14.55 -1.95
C TYR A 24 1.37 13.35 -2.32
N PHE A 25 0.84 12.40 -3.08
CA PHE A 25 1.56 11.21 -3.51
C PHE A 25 2.83 11.55 -4.29
N ARG A 26 2.74 12.48 -5.24
CA ARG A 26 3.88 12.91 -6.06
C ARG A 26 4.92 13.70 -5.27
N THR A 27 4.47 14.52 -4.33
CA THR A 27 5.35 15.42 -3.57
C THR A 27 6.10 14.68 -2.47
N TYR A 28 5.46 13.70 -1.84
CA TYR A 28 5.97 13.12 -0.60
C TYR A 28 6.20 11.61 -0.64
N ILE A 29 5.41 10.84 -1.39
CA ILE A 29 5.60 9.38 -1.47
C ILE A 29 6.71 9.05 -2.46
N ILE A 30 6.56 9.47 -3.72
CA ILE A 30 7.51 9.11 -4.80
C ILE A 30 8.97 9.49 -4.47
N PRO A 31 9.27 10.70 -3.98
CA PRO A 31 10.66 11.10 -3.73
C PRO A 31 11.34 10.35 -2.58
N ASN A 32 10.56 9.73 -1.70
CA ASN A 32 11.07 9.00 -0.53
C ASN A 32 11.17 7.48 -0.77
N LEU A 33 10.85 6.99 -1.97
CA LEU A 33 11.02 5.59 -2.32
C LEU A 33 12.51 5.20 -2.32
N LYS A 34 12.81 4.09 -1.66
CA LYS A 34 14.15 3.49 -1.61
C LYS A 34 14.09 2.02 -2.02
N PRO A 35 15.16 1.46 -2.60
CA PRO A 35 15.20 0.05 -2.96
C PRO A 35 14.97 -0.87 -1.75
N ALA A 36 14.08 -1.83 -1.88
CA ALA A 36 13.95 -2.98 -0.98
C ALA A 36 14.91 -4.09 -1.42
N LYS A 37 15.37 -4.91 -0.48
CA LYS A 37 16.02 -6.18 -0.83
C LYS A 37 14.93 -7.20 -1.16
N GLU A 38 15.24 -8.15 -2.03
CA GLU A 38 14.33 -9.27 -2.32
C GLU A 38 13.87 -9.97 -1.03
N ILE A 39 14.80 -10.17 -0.09
CA ILE A 39 14.51 -10.81 1.19
C ILE A 39 13.51 -10.03 2.06
N ASP A 40 13.47 -8.69 1.93
CA ASP A 40 12.52 -7.86 2.66
C ASP A 40 11.07 -8.12 2.19
N TYR A 41 10.88 -8.47 0.91
CA TYR A 41 9.58 -8.90 0.39
C TYR A 41 9.26 -10.33 0.82
N VAL A 42 10.18 -11.27 0.61
CA VAL A 42 9.98 -12.70 0.88
C VAL A 42 9.73 -12.99 2.36
N GLU A 43 10.51 -12.38 3.26
CA GLU A 43 10.42 -12.58 4.71
C GLU A 43 9.62 -11.49 5.42
N GLY A 44 8.92 -10.63 4.69
CA GLY A 44 8.22 -9.47 5.22
C GLY A 44 6.95 -9.16 4.42
N PHE A 45 7.05 -8.26 3.44
CA PHE A 45 5.89 -7.67 2.77
C PHE A 45 4.89 -8.68 2.16
N SER A 46 5.36 -9.83 1.67
CA SER A 46 4.47 -10.87 1.14
C SER A 46 3.48 -11.40 2.17
N ALA A 47 3.80 -11.37 3.47
CA ALA A 47 2.88 -11.79 4.52
C ALA A 47 1.63 -10.89 4.61
N ILE A 48 1.70 -9.65 4.13
CA ILE A 48 0.59 -8.68 4.15
C ILE A 48 -0.56 -9.14 3.24
N LEU A 49 -0.25 -9.94 2.20
CA LEU A 49 -1.25 -10.58 1.33
C LEU A 49 -2.21 -11.51 2.10
N HIS A 50 -1.85 -11.92 3.31
CA HIS A 50 -2.70 -12.73 4.19
C HIS A 50 -3.50 -11.92 5.21
N THR A 51 -3.44 -10.60 5.11
CA THR A 51 -4.16 -9.66 5.99
C THR A 51 -5.28 -8.96 5.24
N ALA A 52 -6.00 -8.08 5.93
CA ALA A 52 -7.00 -7.21 5.29
C ALA A 52 -6.33 -6.06 4.52
N ALA A 53 -5.11 -5.64 4.90
CA ALA A 53 -4.34 -4.59 4.24
C ALA A 53 -3.70 -4.99 2.89
N ARG A 54 -4.20 -6.08 2.29
CA ARG A 54 -3.73 -6.58 0.99
C ARG A 54 -4.29 -5.83 -0.21
N TRP A 55 -5.21 -4.92 0.03
CA TRP A 55 -5.92 -4.18 -0.99
C TRP A 55 -5.26 -2.82 -1.21
N SER A 56 -5.83 -2.02 -2.12
CA SER A 56 -5.42 -0.65 -2.43
C SER A 56 -4.18 -0.55 -3.31
N TYR A 57 -4.43 -0.50 -4.62
CA TYR A 57 -3.41 -0.34 -5.65
C TYR A 57 -3.64 0.91 -6.47
N ILE A 58 -2.56 1.58 -6.83
CA ILE A 58 -2.55 2.75 -7.71
C ILE A 58 -1.71 2.46 -8.95
N LEU A 59 -2.29 2.71 -10.13
CA LEU A 59 -1.60 2.75 -11.40
C LEU A 59 -1.14 4.18 -11.69
N PHE A 60 0.15 4.35 -11.89
CA PHE A 60 0.71 5.63 -12.31
C PHE A 60 1.94 5.42 -13.19
N GLU A 61 1.90 6.05 -14.37
CA GLU A 61 2.89 5.82 -15.44
C GLU A 61 2.97 4.32 -15.78
N ASN A 62 4.17 3.74 -15.79
CA ASN A 62 4.40 2.31 -16.06
C ASN A 62 4.65 1.51 -14.76
N LYS A 63 4.01 1.91 -13.66
CA LYS A 63 4.21 1.34 -12.33
C LYS A 63 2.88 1.08 -11.64
N CYS A 64 2.90 0.12 -10.72
CA CYS A 64 1.83 -0.14 -9.78
C CYS A 64 2.35 0.12 -8.36
N TYR A 65 1.62 0.91 -7.58
CA TYR A 65 1.94 1.16 -6.19
C TYR A 65 0.94 0.43 -5.31
N TRP A 66 1.42 -0.33 -4.34
CA TRP A 66 0.59 -1.00 -3.34
C TRP A 66 0.64 -0.18 -2.05
N LEU A 67 -0.52 0.28 -1.59
CA LEU A 67 -0.72 1.21 -0.49
C LEU A 67 -1.21 0.41 0.71
N ILE A 68 -0.45 0.37 1.79
CA ILE A 68 -0.69 -0.53 2.91
C ILE A 68 -0.83 0.27 4.19
N GLU A 69 -2.00 0.14 4.83
CA GLU A 69 -2.17 0.57 6.21
C GLU A 69 -1.33 -0.31 7.15
N TRP A 70 -0.29 0.27 7.76
CA TRP A 70 0.56 -0.45 8.69
C TRP A 70 1.29 0.50 9.64
N SER A 71 1.33 0.17 10.94
CA SER A 71 2.07 0.99 11.91
C SER A 71 3.52 1.22 11.46
N PRO A 72 3.98 2.48 11.36
CA PRO A 72 3.46 3.68 12.04
C PRO A 72 2.47 4.55 11.22
N GLY A 73 2.05 4.14 10.03
CA GLY A 73 1.14 4.88 9.16
C GLY A 73 0.87 4.15 7.85
N LEU A 74 1.59 4.54 6.81
CA LEU A 74 1.45 4.02 5.46
C LEU A 74 2.76 3.41 4.97
N ILE A 75 2.71 2.17 4.51
CA ILE A 75 3.79 1.55 3.71
C ILE A 75 3.37 1.61 2.25
N VAL A 76 4.26 2.05 1.37
CA VAL A 76 4.04 2.02 -0.09
C VAL A 76 5.10 1.16 -0.73
N LEU A 77 4.68 0.19 -1.55
CA LEU A 77 5.59 -0.57 -2.42
C LEU A 77 5.38 -0.14 -3.87
N GLU A 78 6.46 0.23 -4.55
CA GLU A 78 6.49 0.42 -5.99
C GLU A 78 6.83 -0.91 -6.67
N LEU A 79 5.88 -1.39 -7.46
CA LEU A 79 5.94 -2.60 -8.27
C LEU A 79 6.05 -2.21 -9.75
N GLN A 80 6.91 -2.92 -10.47
CA GLN A 80 7.19 -2.66 -11.88
C GLN A 80 7.66 -3.96 -12.54
N ASP A 81 7.65 -4.01 -13.87
CA ASP A 81 8.18 -5.15 -14.66
C ASP A 81 9.73 -5.12 -14.69
N LYS A 82 10.35 -5.06 -13.50
CA LYS A 82 11.80 -5.13 -13.26
C LYS A 82 12.04 -5.91 -11.97
N GLU A 83 13.24 -6.45 -11.83
CA GLU A 83 13.67 -7.20 -10.63
C GLU A 83 14.04 -6.29 -9.44
N VAL A 84 13.30 -5.19 -9.26
CA VAL A 84 13.49 -4.22 -8.18
C VAL A 84 12.15 -3.79 -7.65
N ILE A 85 11.99 -3.90 -6.33
CA ILE A 85 10.90 -3.32 -5.56
C ILE A 85 11.47 -2.11 -4.84
N ASN A 86 10.81 -0.96 -4.96
CA ASN A 86 11.11 0.17 -4.09
C ASN A 86 10.01 0.27 -3.02
N PHE A 87 10.32 0.86 -1.88
CA PHE A 87 9.33 1.10 -0.85
C PHE A 87 9.62 2.39 -0.10
N THR A 88 8.59 2.93 0.55
CA THR A 88 8.73 3.96 1.58
C THR A 88 7.78 3.66 2.72
N VAL A 89 8.07 4.23 3.88
CA VAL A 89 7.22 4.12 5.07
C VAL A 89 7.02 5.51 5.63
N LEU A 90 5.76 5.91 5.70
CA LEU A 90 5.33 7.19 6.21
C LEU A 90 4.71 7.01 7.58
N ARG A 91 4.97 7.99 8.44
CA ARG A 91 4.33 8.11 9.73
C ARG A 91 2.96 8.76 9.53
N SER A 92 1.93 8.21 10.18
CA SER A 92 0.60 8.78 10.11
C SER A 92 0.59 10.19 10.70
N PRO A 93 -0.14 11.15 10.11
CA PRO A 93 -0.38 12.45 10.73
C PRO A 93 -1.21 12.35 12.01
N VAL A 94 -1.89 11.21 12.25
CA VAL A 94 -2.64 10.95 13.48
C VAL A 94 -1.66 10.43 14.56
N PRO A 95 -1.47 11.16 15.70
CA PRO A 95 -0.44 10.84 16.69
C PRO A 95 -0.54 9.45 17.31
N ASN A 96 -1.74 8.92 17.52
CA ASN A 96 -1.98 7.62 18.15
C ASN A 96 -2.40 6.52 17.15
N PHE A 97 -2.11 6.72 15.86
CA PHE A 97 -2.48 5.79 14.79
C PHE A 97 -2.14 4.34 15.11
N GLY A 98 -3.09 3.42 14.91
CA GLY A 98 -2.90 1.99 15.21
C GLY A 98 -2.77 1.67 16.70
N GLY A 99 -3.17 2.60 17.59
CA GLY A 99 -3.08 2.43 19.04
C GLY A 99 -1.65 2.56 19.59
N ARG A 100 -0.72 3.11 18.79
CA ARG A 100 0.65 3.35 19.23
C ARG A 100 0.69 4.50 20.24
N GLU A 101 1.64 4.43 21.18
CA GLU A 101 2.00 5.59 22.00
C GLU A 101 2.57 6.70 21.09
N PRO A 102 2.05 7.93 21.17
CA PRO A 102 2.62 9.08 20.47
C PRO A 102 4.07 9.32 20.90
N LEU A 103 4.91 9.69 19.94
CA LEU A 103 6.29 10.13 20.14
C LEU A 103 6.33 11.66 20.10
N GLU A 104 7.41 12.25 20.62
CA GLU A 104 7.63 13.71 20.59
C GLU A 104 7.56 14.29 19.16
N ILE A 105 7.96 13.51 18.14
CA ILE A 105 7.88 13.91 16.74
C ILE A 105 6.44 14.04 16.21
N ASP A 106 5.44 13.41 16.86
CA ASP A 106 4.03 13.49 16.43
C ASP A 106 3.37 14.83 16.74
N ASN A 107 3.97 15.63 17.64
CA ASN A 107 3.52 16.95 18.05
C ASN A 107 1.99 17.09 18.17
N GLU A 108 1.40 16.47 19.19
CA GLU A 108 -0.06 16.44 19.40
C GLU A 108 -0.70 17.83 19.41
N ASP A 109 0.02 18.86 19.84
CA ASP A 109 -0.47 20.25 19.86
C ASP A 109 -0.63 20.84 18.45
N GLU A 110 0.05 20.30 17.44
CA GLU A 110 -0.08 20.66 16.02
C GLU A 110 -1.07 19.76 15.27
N TYR A 111 -1.64 18.73 15.91
CA TYR A 111 -2.60 17.84 15.28
C TYR A 111 -3.94 18.56 15.06
N ASP A 112 -4.38 18.60 13.81
CA ASP A 112 -5.67 19.10 13.40
C ASP A 112 -6.55 17.92 12.98
N GLU A 113 -7.60 17.63 13.76
CA GLU A 113 -8.53 16.53 13.50
C GLU A 113 -9.41 16.75 12.26
N ASP A 114 -9.58 18.02 11.86
CA ASP A 114 -10.34 18.42 10.68
C ASP A 114 -9.47 18.51 9.42
N ALA A 115 -8.14 18.36 9.56
CA ALA A 115 -7.23 18.36 8.41
C ALA A 115 -7.41 17.10 7.55
N GLU A 116 -7.26 17.29 6.24
CA GLU A 116 -7.37 16.20 5.26
C GLU A 116 -6.32 15.11 5.52
N ASN A 117 -6.76 13.86 5.58
CA ASN A 117 -5.87 12.72 5.78
C ASN A 117 -5.59 12.00 4.47
N HIS A 118 -4.67 12.56 3.69
CA HIS A 118 -4.29 12.02 2.39
C HIS A 118 -3.80 10.56 2.45
N GLN A 119 -3.13 10.14 3.54
CA GLN A 119 -2.71 8.73 3.71
C GLN A 119 -3.92 7.81 3.85
N TYR A 120 -4.95 8.24 4.59
CA TYR A 120 -6.19 7.49 4.73
C TYR A 120 -6.89 7.37 3.38
N ASN A 121 -7.10 8.47 2.66
CA ASN A 121 -7.83 8.47 1.38
C ASN A 121 -7.18 7.53 0.36
N LEU A 122 -5.85 7.63 0.20
CA LEU A 122 -5.07 6.78 -0.72
C LEU A 122 -5.21 5.28 -0.47
N ILE A 123 -5.54 4.88 0.77
CA ILE A 123 -5.75 3.48 1.13
C ILE A 123 -7.25 3.15 1.03
N PHE A 124 -8.09 3.90 1.74
CA PHE A 124 -9.45 3.48 2.07
C PHE A 124 -10.46 3.79 0.98
N GLU A 125 -10.24 4.76 0.10
CA GLU A 125 -11.17 4.98 -1.03
C GLU A 125 -11.25 3.75 -1.94
N ALA A 126 -10.10 3.15 -2.25
CA ALA A 126 -10.02 1.92 -3.02
C ALA A 126 -10.47 0.70 -2.21
N TRP A 127 -10.11 0.64 -0.92
CA TRP A 127 -10.50 -0.48 -0.06
C TRP A 127 -12.02 -0.52 0.11
N ASP A 128 -12.68 0.58 0.45
CA ASP A 128 -14.11 0.60 0.68
C ASP A 128 -14.86 0.27 -0.62
N ALA A 129 -14.42 0.82 -1.76
CA ALA A 129 -14.98 0.50 -3.08
C ALA A 129 -14.79 -0.97 -3.51
N GLN A 130 -13.78 -1.68 -2.99
CA GLN A 130 -13.60 -3.13 -3.23
C GLN A 130 -14.77 -3.96 -2.70
N PHE A 131 -15.46 -3.49 -1.66
CA PHE A 131 -16.51 -4.24 -0.95
C PHE A 131 -17.87 -3.55 -0.94
N ASP A 132 -17.95 -2.27 -1.31
CA ASP A 132 -19.17 -1.48 -1.28
C ASP A 132 -19.40 -0.74 -2.60
N ARG A 133 -20.53 -1.07 -3.25
CA ARG A 133 -20.96 -0.46 -4.51
C ARG A 133 -21.27 1.03 -4.37
N GLN A 134 -21.72 1.48 -3.19
CA GLN A 134 -21.97 2.89 -2.96
C GLN A 134 -20.67 3.72 -3.06
N TYR A 135 -19.57 3.19 -2.52
CA TYR A 135 -18.24 3.79 -2.66
C TYR A 135 -17.75 3.73 -4.11
N GLN A 136 -18.05 2.66 -4.86
CA GLN A 136 -17.76 2.60 -6.30
C GLN A 136 -18.48 3.73 -7.05
N GLU A 137 -19.75 3.98 -6.74
CA GLU A 137 -20.56 5.02 -7.38
C GLU A 137 -20.10 6.44 -6.98
N TRP A 138 -19.85 6.68 -5.70
CA TRP A 138 -19.34 7.97 -5.19
C TRP A 138 -17.98 8.34 -5.77
N ASN A 139 -17.07 7.37 -5.85
CA ASN A 139 -15.71 7.58 -6.35
C ASN A 139 -15.61 7.32 -7.87
N ASN A 140 -16.73 7.16 -8.57
CA ASN A 140 -16.82 7.06 -10.03
C ASN A 140 -15.94 5.93 -10.62
N PHE A 141 -15.89 4.77 -9.95
CA PHE A 141 -15.22 3.57 -10.45
C PHE A 141 -15.92 3.04 -11.70
N LYS A 142 -15.12 2.69 -12.71
CA LYS A 142 -15.58 2.18 -14.00
C LYS A 142 -14.77 0.95 -14.40
N PRO A 143 -15.28 0.08 -15.30
CA PRO A 143 -14.51 -1.03 -15.82
C PRO A 143 -13.12 -0.60 -16.30
N ALA A 144 -12.09 -1.29 -15.82
CA ALA A 144 -10.71 -1.07 -16.26
C ALA A 144 -10.59 -1.38 -17.75
N ASN A 145 -9.84 -0.56 -18.48
CA ASN A 145 -9.52 -0.88 -19.87
C ASN A 145 -8.39 -1.93 -19.95
N GLN A 146 -8.19 -2.47 -21.15
CA GLN A 146 -7.20 -3.52 -21.38
C GLN A 146 -5.78 -3.08 -21.01
N ASN A 147 -5.40 -1.83 -21.31
CA ASN A 147 -4.06 -1.33 -21.01
C ASN A 147 -3.80 -1.21 -19.50
N GLU A 148 -4.80 -0.79 -18.73
CA GLU A 148 -4.73 -0.70 -17.26
C GLU A 148 -4.55 -2.09 -16.63
N LEU A 149 -5.32 -3.07 -17.11
CA LEU A 149 -5.22 -4.45 -16.64
C LEU A 149 -3.87 -5.09 -17.01
N GLU A 150 -3.39 -4.84 -18.23
CA GLU A 150 -2.07 -5.32 -18.66
C GLU A 150 -0.94 -4.67 -17.86
N LEU A 151 -1.04 -3.36 -17.61
CA LEU A 151 -0.07 -2.65 -16.77
C LEU A 151 0.00 -3.26 -15.37
N PHE A 152 -1.16 -3.46 -14.73
CA PHE A 152 -1.21 -4.07 -13.41
C PHE A 152 -0.55 -5.46 -13.39
N LYS A 153 -0.97 -6.35 -14.31
CA LYS A 153 -0.40 -7.70 -14.43
C LYS A 153 1.10 -7.70 -14.69
N ASN A 154 1.58 -6.79 -15.55
CA ASN A 154 3.01 -6.67 -15.83
C ASN A 154 3.80 -6.23 -14.60
N CYS A 155 3.25 -5.33 -13.77
CA CYS A 155 3.90 -4.89 -12.54
C CYS A 155 3.97 -6.00 -11.47
N LEU A 156 3.06 -6.98 -11.50
CA LEU A 156 3.04 -8.06 -10.53
C LEU A 156 4.00 -9.22 -10.84
N LYS A 157 4.44 -9.40 -12.09
CA LYS A 157 5.25 -10.57 -12.50
C LYS A 157 6.43 -10.86 -11.58
N TYR A 158 7.15 -9.83 -11.16
CA TYR A 158 8.32 -10.03 -10.30
C TYR A 158 7.91 -10.48 -8.89
N VAL A 159 6.90 -9.84 -8.29
CA VAL A 159 6.43 -10.22 -6.96
C VAL A 159 5.70 -11.56 -6.94
N ASP A 160 5.04 -11.96 -8.02
CA ASP A 160 4.46 -13.30 -8.18
C ASP A 160 5.56 -14.37 -8.10
N ARG A 161 6.68 -14.16 -8.79
CA ARG A 161 7.86 -15.04 -8.70
C ARG A 161 8.44 -15.08 -7.29
N LEU A 162 8.47 -13.96 -6.59
CA LEU A 162 8.90 -13.94 -5.17
C LEU A 162 7.89 -14.67 -4.27
N GLY A 163 6.60 -14.62 -4.60
CA GLY A 163 5.54 -15.39 -3.95
C GLY A 163 5.79 -16.89 -4.02
N ASP A 164 6.19 -17.42 -5.19
CA ASP A 164 6.56 -18.83 -5.36
C ASP A 164 7.75 -19.22 -4.45
N ILE A 165 8.73 -18.32 -4.30
CA ILE A 165 9.88 -18.51 -3.41
C ILE A 165 9.43 -18.49 -1.94
N THR A 166 8.58 -17.54 -1.56
CA THR A 166 7.99 -17.45 -0.21
C THR A 166 7.25 -18.75 0.13
N GLN A 167 6.37 -19.20 -0.76
CA GLN A 167 5.63 -20.45 -0.57
C GLN A 167 6.58 -21.64 -0.39
N SER A 168 7.54 -21.81 -1.30
CA SER A 168 8.50 -22.92 -1.24
C SER A 168 9.33 -22.94 0.04
N LYS A 169 9.66 -21.77 0.60
CA LYS A 169 10.42 -21.65 1.86
C LYS A 169 9.58 -21.92 3.11
N PHE A 170 8.32 -21.47 3.13
CA PHE A 170 7.56 -21.31 4.37
C PHE A 170 6.23 -22.08 4.42
N GLU A 171 5.83 -22.80 3.36
CA GLU A 171 4.56 -23.54 3.30
C GLU A 171 4.37 -24.51 4.47
N ASN A 172 5.46 -25.13 4.95
CA ASN A 172 5.42 -26.13 6.02
C ASN A 172 5.48 -25.52 7.43
N ASP A 173 5.69 -24.20 7.56
CA ASP A 173 5.75 -23.50 8.85
C ASP A 173 5.13 -22.09 8.78
N TYR A 174 3.94 -22.03 8.20
CA TYR A 174 3.23 -20.77 7.93
C TYR A 174 3.02 -19.91 9.18
N LYS A 175 2.74 -20.52 10.35
CA LYS A 175 2.49 -19.77 11.59
C LYS A 175 3.75 -19.05 12.08
N ASN A 176 4.90 -19.70 12.06
CA ASN A 176 6.15 -19.06 12.46
C ASN A 176 6.57 -18.02 11.42
N TYR A 177 6.36 -18.31 10.13
CA TYR A 177 6.58 -17.35 9.05
C TYR A 177 5.81 -16.05 9.28
N LEU A 178 4.48 -16.09 9.50
CA LEU A 178 3.70 -14.86 9.73
C LEU A 178 4.20 -14.06 10.93
N LYS A 179 4.58 -14.74 12.02
CA LYS A 179 5.13 -14.08 13.21
C LYS A 179 6.45 -13.37 12.91
N MET A 180 7.37 -14.07 12.24
CA MET A 180 8.67 -13.51 11.82
C MET A 180 8.47 -12.35 10.84
N ALA A 181 7.58 -12.52 9.86
CA ALA A 181 7.32 -11.52 8.84
C ALA A 181 6.75 -10.23 9.43
N LYS A 182 5.82 -10.34 10.39
CA LYS A 182 5.33 -9.18 11.15
C LYS A 182 6.48 -8.41 11.81
N GLN A 183 7.39 -9.10 12.50
CA GLN A 183 8.54 -8.47 13.14
C GLN A 183 9.48 -7.82 12.12
N ASN A 184 9.67 -8.44 10.96
CA ASN A 184 10.48 -7.89 9.88
C ASN A 184 9.84 -6.63 9.28
N ILE A 185 8.52 -6.62 9.06
CA ILE A 185 7.79 -5.43 8.59
C ILE A 185 7.92 -4.30 9.62
N GLU A 186 7.69 -4.57 10.91
CA GLU A 186 7.85 -3.59 11.98
C GLU A 186 9.28 -2.99 12.02
N ARG A 187 10.31 -3.84 11.85
CA ARG A 187 11.71 -3.41 11.76
C ARG A 187 11.99 -2.55 10.53
N LEU A 188 11.42 -2.91 9.38
CA LEU A 188 11.57 -2.16 8.12
C LEU A 188 10.82 -0.82 8.17
N ALA A 189 9.67 -0.80 8.83
CA ALA A 189 8.83 0.37 9.02
C ALA A 189 9.49 1.39 9.95
N GLY A 190 10.07 0.92 11.06
CA GLY A 190 10.67 1.79 12.06
C GLY A 190 9.69 2.86 12.54
N ILE A 191 10.16 4.10 12.69
CA ILE A 191 9.31 5.23 13.09
C ILE A 191 8.55 5.89 11.92
N GLY A 192 8.85 5.50 10.68
CA GLY A 192 8.30 6.13 9.47
C GLY A 192 8.83 7.55 9.24
N ILE A 193 8.65 8.05 8.03
CA ILE A 193 8.98 9.43 7.67
C ILE A 193 7.78 10.30 8.04
N LEU A 194 8.00 11.31 8.91
CA LEU A 194 7.00 12.35 9.13
C LEU A 194 7.03 13.32 7.94
N ILE A 195 5.89 13.45 7.27
CA ILE A 195 5.65 14.47 6.25
C ILE A 195 4.89 15.61 6.91
N LYS A 196 5.39 16.84 6.74
CA LYS A 196 4.74 18.07 7.16
C LYS A 196 4.21 18.83 5.94
#